data_AF-A0A0T6BQ84-F1
#
_entry.id   AF-A0A0T6BQ84-F1
#
_cell.length_a   1.000
_cell.length_b   1.000
_cell.length_c   1.000
_cell.angle_alpha   90.00
_cell.angle_beta   90.00
_cell.angle_gamma   90.00
#
_symmetry.space_group_name_H-M   'P 1'
#
loop_
_entity.id
_entity.type
_entity.pdbx_description
1 polymer ?
#
loop_
_entity_poly.entity_id
_entity_poly.type
_entity_poly.pdbx_seq_one_letter_code
_entity_poly.pdbx_strand_id
1 'polypeptide(L)'
;MTKEQKKKIFQLQLNEIKKTDDPTKLPCTFIIFDFETSHNNTVISKEVALDASPTIINKPIVAKYHEVEGINTATDALGSHEAYLGTDKHGELEVKTDTTPIGVFTSEGYIMEIDTAEGKKEVLAADAVLWSSRFSDACELLLEWYSRGININTSCEILYSNYSVKDGIEYIETPIYLEGHAILNSEKRGEYDVVLPAYDSSRLVSFNEMQKFEKLVAQAAIQEKQKEGEKVDKFKKVFELSHSDIRSLIYNQLDPTLESNEESYIADVYDTYFIVNIYSWSEDNSYDKYYKVNYTKNGDTLTIDLDSKTEVFLKRNWEEVVPEDIQSQLNEKNKKISELSEQFNEIKESKAKLEEQFNAASEKLVQLNSAVEELKPFKEKHEKAEFEKRIQEKKEFYKSKFEALNAEEKFETEEVQNLILASAKENEETDKAVLQLNSMLVDLVDHATDQDRIFIREMSSKREKLLKDDDSFESRYSS
;
A
#
# COMPACT_ATOMS: atom_id res chain seq x y z
N MET A 1 -15.09 -2.07 -3.72
CA MET A 1 -14.77 -1.57 -5.07
C MET A 1 -13.88 -0.35 -4.91
N THR A 2 -12.59 -0.56 -4.72
CA THR A 2 -11.59 0.50 -4.73
C THR A 2 -11.38 0.91 -6.19
N LYS A 3 -11.68 2.16 -6.52
CA LYS A 3 -11.28 2.75 -7.80
C LYS A 3 -9.76 2.71 -7.83
N GLU A 4 -9.16 1.86 -8.65
CA GLU A 4 -7.79 2.06 -9.09
C GLU A 4 -7.75 3.47 -9.69
N GLN A 5 -7.15 4.40 -8.96
CA GLN A 5 -6.79 5.69 -9.52
C GLN A 5 -5.85 5.38 -10.69
N LYS A 6 -6.32 5.62 -11.92
CA LYS A 6 -5.43 5.64 -13.08
C LYS A 6 -4.33 6.64 -12.77
N LYS A 7 -3.10 6.15 -12.57
CA LYS A 7 -1.92 6.99 -12.43
C LYS A 7 -1.86 7.88 -13.67
N LYS A 8 -1.99 9.19 -13.48
CA LYS A 8 -1.93 10.17 -14.57
C LYS A 8 -0.48 10.53 -14.84
N ILE A 9 -0.18 10.83 -16.10
CA ILE A 9 1.19 11.06 -16.57
C ILE A 9 1.59 12.49 -16.24
N PHE A 10 2.68 12.62 -15.51
CA PHE A 10 3.32 13.88 -15.15
C PHE A 10 4.16 14.36 -16.35
N GLN A 11 3.88 15.54 -16.90
CA GLN A 11 4.46 15.96 -18.19
C GLN A 11 5.75 16.79 -18.03
N LEU A 12 6.82 16.17 -17.52
CA LEU A 12 8.16 16.77 -17.55
C LEU A 12 8.76 16.63 -18.95
N GLN A 13 8.93 17.75 -19.66
CA GLN A 13 9.47 17.73 -21.01
C GLN A 13 10.14 19.04 -21.39
N LEU A 14 11.03 18.97 -22.38
CA LEU A 14 11.41 20.14 -23.15
C LEU A 14 10.22 20.48 -24.07
N ASN A 15 9.62 21.64 -23.85
CA ASN A 15 8.38 22.04 -24.49
C ASN A 15 8.61 22.81 -25.80
N GLU A 16 9.63 23.67 -25.82
CA GLU A 16 9.87 24.56 -26.94
C GLU A 16 11.37 24.76 -27.15
N ILE A 17 11.80 24.78 -28.42
CA ILE A 17 13.13 25.22 -28.83
C ILE A 17 12.97 26.39 -29.81
N LYS A 18 13.56 27.54 -29.49
CA LYS A 18 13.53 28.75 -30.33
C LYS A 18 14.86 28.93 -31.04
N LYS A 19 14.80 29.41 -32.28
CA LYS A 19 15.98 29.94 -32.96
C LYS A 19 16.28 31.34 -32.45
N THR A 20 17.56 31.68 -32.39
CA THR A 20 18.06 32.99 -32.02
C THR A 20 19.17 33.42 -32.96
N ASP A 21 19.43 34.73 -33.03
CA ASP A 21 20.51 35.30 -33.81
C ASP A 21 21.89 35.04 -33.18
N ASP A 22 21.93 34.65 -31.90
CA ASP A 22 23.16 34.27 -31.18
C ASP A 22 23.42 32.75 -31.35
N PRO A 23 24.33 32.33 -32.24
CA PRO A 23 24.53 30.91 -32.56
C PRO A 23 25.11 30.08 -31.40
N THR A 24 25.52 30.74 -30.30
CA THR A 24 26.06 30.08 -29.10
C THR A 24 24.98 29.68 -28.11
N LYS A 25 23.73 30.09 -28.37
CA LYS A 25 22.59 29.90 -27.48
C LYS A 25 21.47 29.20 -28.21
N LEU A 26 20.82 28.31 -27.49
CA LEU A 26 19.58 27.69 -27.92
C LEU A 26 18.50 27.95 -26.85
N PRO A 27 17.71 29.03 -26.99
CA PRO A 27 16.64 29.32 -26.05
C PRO A 27 15.59 28.22 -26.09
N CYS A 28 15.15 27.80 -24.92
CA CYS A 28 14.18 26.73 -24.78
C CYS A 28 13.27 26.97 -23.57
N THR A 29 12.14 26.27 -23.56
CA THR A 29 11.18 26.30 -22.45
C THR A 29 11.01 24.88 -21.93
N PHE A 30 11.15 24.70 -20.63
CA PHE A 30 10.91 23.41 -19.97
C PHE A 30 9.61 23.43 -19.18
N ILE A 31 8.93 22.29 -19.14
CA ILE A 31 7.92 22.01 -18.13
C ILE A 31 8.63 21.36 -16.94
N ILE A 32 8.59 22.04 -15.80
CA ILE A 32 9.30 21.64 -14.58
C ILE A 32 8.49 20.63 -13.79
N PHE A 33 7.18 20.86 -13.65
CA PHE A 33 6.23 19.86 -13.17
C PHE A 33 4.80 20.34 -13.39
N ASP A 34 3.86 19.42 -13.34
CA ASP A 34 2.45 19.74 -13.21
C ASP A 34 1.96 19.55 -11.76
N PHE A 35 0.66 19.69 -11.52
CA PHE A 35 0.09 19.68 -10.17
C PHE A 35 -0.71 18.42 -9.84
N GLU A 36 -0.64 17.38 -10.69
CA GLU A 36 -1.30 16.10 -10.46
C GLU A 36 -0.40 15.15 -9.62
N THR A 37 -0.86 13.93 -9.39
CA THR A 37 -0.08 12.90 -8.68
C THR A 37 0.95 12.28 -9.62
N SER A 38 2.20 12.26 -9.20
CA SER A 38 3.32 11.66 -9.93
C SER A 38 3.30 10.12 -9.85
N HIS A 39 4.15 9.47 -10.66
CA HIS A 39 4.31 8.00 -10.66
C HIS A 39 4.74 7.42 -9.30
N ASN A 40 5.48 8.21 -8.51
CA ASN A 40 5.92 7.91 -7.14
C ASN A 40 4.88 8.24 -6.05
N ASN A 41 3.62 8.52 -6.43
CA ASN A 41 2.57 8.93 -5.50
C ASN A 41 2.91 10.23 -4.74
N THR A 42 3.53 11.21 -5.43
CA THR A 42 3.83 12.52 -4.85
C THR A 42 3.06 13.63 -5.56
N VAL A 43 2.69 14.69 -4.84
CA VAL A 43 2.05 15.90 -5.37
C VAL A 43 2.79 17.14 -4.87
N ILE A 44 3.04 18.08 -5.78
CA ILE A 44 3.40 19.47 -5.46
C ILE A 44 2.22 20.34 -5.87
N SER A 45 1.59 21.01 -4.91
CA SER A 45 0.44 21.88 -5.24
C SER A 45 0.90 23.11 -6.02
N LYS A 46 -0.02 23.75 -6.74
CA LYS A 46 0.26 24.99 -7.49
C LYS A 46 0.81 26.11 -6.60
N GLU A 47 0.32 26.21 -5.38
CA GLU A 47 0.78 27.23 -4.42
C GLU A 47 2.22 26.95 -3.99
N VAL A 48 2.55 25.69 -3.67
CA VAL A 48 3.91 25.29 -3.27
C VAL A 48 4.89 25.41 -4.44
N ALA A 49 4.46 25.04 -5.64
CA ALA A 49 5.17 25.22 -6.89
C ALA A 49 5.57 26.68 -7.15
N LEU A 50 4.62 27.60 -6.96
CA LEU A 50 4.84 29.03 -7.14
C LEU A 50 5.78 29.62 -6.08
N ASP A 51 5.70 29.14 -4.84
CA ASP A 51 6.63 29.53 -3.79
C ASP A 51 8.07 29.07 -4.08
N ALA A 52 8.22 27.89 -4.68
CA ALA A 52 9.51 27.34 -5.11
C ALA A 52 10.05 27.97 -6.40
N SER A 53 9.19 28.63 -7.20
CA SER A 53 9.50 29.06 -8.57
C SER A 53 10.72 29.98 -8.70
N PRO A 54 11.04 30.88 -7.74
CA PRO A 54 12.23 31.70 -7.82
C PRO A 54 13.53 30.91 -7.66
N THR A 55 13.48 29.69 -7.10
CA THR A 55 14.68 28.89 -6.82
C THR A 55 15.31 28.27 -8.07
N ILE A 56 14.58 28.21 -9.19
CA ILE A 56 15.05 27.57 -10.42
C ILE A 56 16.03 28.43 -11.22
N ILE A 57 15.99 29.76 -11.07
CA ILE A 57 16.82 30.64 -11.86
C ILE A 57 18.31 30.35 -11.60
N ASN A 58 19.12 30.33 -12.66
CA ASN A 58 20.53 29.96 -12.63
C ASN A 58 20.83 28.50 -12.25
N LYS A 59 19.82 27.63 -12.14
CA LYS A 59 20.05 26.19 -11.95
C LYS A 59 20.48 25.53 -13.27
N PRO A 60 21.38 24.55 -13.21
CA PRO A 60 21.92 23.91 -14.39
C PRO A 60 20.86 23.04 -15.07
N ILE A 61 20.93 23.00 -16.39
CA ILE A 61 20.35 21.94 -17.19
C ILE A 61 21.46 20.97 -17.52
N VAL A 62 21.27 19.70 -17.19
CA VAL A 62 22.31 18.68 -17.26
C VAL A 62 21.90 17.56 -18.22
N ALA A 63 22.89 16.90 -18.82
CA ALA A 63 22.70 15.71 -19.63
C ALA A 63 23.95 14.84 -19.62
N LYS A 64 23.79 13.55 -19.86
CA LYS A 64 24.87 12.65 -20.27
C LYS A 64 24.75 12.43 -21.77
N TYR A 65 25.74 12.87 -22.55
CA TYR A 65 25.78 12.59 -23.98
C TYR A 65 26.64 11.35 -24.26
N HIS A 66 26.12 10.44 -25.06
CA HIS A 66 26.83 9.30 -25.59
C HIS A 66 27.11 9.56 -27.07
N GLU A 67 28.40 9.61 -27.42
CA GLU A 67 28.84 9.88 -28.78
C GLU A 67 28.43 8.75 -29.75
N VAL A 68 28.34 9.09 -31.04
CA VAL A 68 28.13 8.12 -32.10
C VAL A 68 29.22 7.04 -32.11
N GLU A 69 28.86 5.79 -32.38
CA GLU A 69 29.82 4.67 -32.53
C GLU A 69 30.71 4.83 -33.77
N GLY A 70 30.27 5.61 -34.74
CA GLY A 70 31.00 5.90 -35.97
C GLY A 70 30.48 7.12 -36.70
N ILE A 71 31.33 7.68 -37.57
CA ILE A 71 31.01 8.85 -38.40
C ILE A 71 29.73 8.59 -39.20
N ASN A 72 28.80 9.55 -39.16
CA ASN A 72 27.50 9.51 -39.87
C ASN A 72 26.56 8.36 -39.44
N THR A 73 26.70 7.86 -38.21
CA THR A 73 25.70 6.96 -37.62
C THR A 73 24.74 7.75 -36.73
N ALA A 74 23.50 7.29 -36.59
CA ALA A 74 22.50 7.87 -35.68
C ALA A 74 22.42 7.03 -34.39
N THR A 75 23.57 6.82 -33.76
CA THR A 75 23.73 5.97 -32.55
C THR A 75 24.02 6.78 -31.30
N ASP A 76 24.23 8.09 -31.44
CA ASP A 76 24.33 8.98 -30.30
C ASP A 76 23.03 9.02 -29.52
N ALA A 77 23.16 9.16 -28.21
CA ALA A 77 22.03 9.12 -27.30
C ALA A 77 22.26 10.06 -26.12
N LEU A 78 21.20 10.35 -25.39
CA LEU A 78 21.35 10.86 -24.02
C LEU A 78 21.30 9.71 -23.02
N GLY A 79 21.80 9.94 -21.81
CA GLY A 79 21.73 9.00 -20.70
C GLY A 79 20.56 9.31 -19.76
N SER A 80 20.77 8.98 -18.48
CA SER A 80 19.85 9.20 -17.37
C SER A 80 20.39 10.28 -16.41
N HIS A 81 20.07 10.19 -15.12
CA HIS A 81 20.68 11.00 -14.07
C HIS A 81 22.14 10.63 -13.79
N GLU A 82 22.61 9.47 -14.27
CA GLU A 82 23.96 8.95 -14.02
C GLU A 82 24.34 9.00 -12.54
N ALA A 83 23.38 8.69 -11.66
CA ALA A 83 23.57 8.75 -10.22
C ALA A 83 24.38 7.54 -9.75
N TYR A 84 25.42 7.80 -8.95
CA TYR A 84 26.24 6.76 -8.35
C TYR A 84 26.63 7.15 -6.93
N LEU A 85 26.92 6.13 -6.10
CA LEU A 85 27.44 6.35 -4.77
C LEU A 85 28.95 6.64 -4.87
N GLY A 86 29.34 7.83 -4.47
CA GLY A 86 30.74 8.25 -4.38
C GLY A 86 31.11 8.61 -2.97
N THR A 87 32.33 9.11 -2.81
CA THR A 87 32.78 9.76 -1.57
C THR A 87 33.06 11.22 -1.82
N ASP A 88 32.64 12.07 -0.91
CA ASP A 88 32.96 13.49 -0.94
C ASP A 88 34.46 13.72 -0.74
N LYS A 89 34.87 14.98 -0.78
CA LYS A 89 36.29 15.34 -0.58
C LYS A 89 36.84 14.97 0.81
N HIS A 90 35.97 14.60 1.75
CA HIS A 90 36.27 14.19 3.12
C HIS A 90 36.14 12.67 3.34
N GLY A 91 35.78 11.90 2.30
CA GLY A 91 35.63 10.44 2.39
C GLY A 91 34.24 9.98 2.84
N GLU A 92 33.30 10.89 3.07
CA GLU A 92 31.92 10.57 3.45
C GLU A 92 31.14 10.14 2.21
N LEU A 93 30.28 9.13 2.35
CA LEU A 93 29.47 8.65 1.23
C LEU A 93 28.46 9.72 0.81
N GLU A 94 28.49 10.09 -0.47
CA GLU A 94 27.56 11.04 -1.07
C GLU A 94 27.03 10.50 -2.40
N VAL A 95 25.79 10.85 -2.73
CA VAL A 95 25.25 10.59 -4.07
C VAL A 95 25.85 11.61 -5.01
N LYS A 96 26.52 11.13 -6.04
CA LYS A 96 27.08 11.94 -7.14
C LYS A 96 26.33 11.65 -8.42
N THR A 97 26.40 12.58 -9.36
CA THR A 97 25.91 12.41 -10.72
C THR A 97 27.06 12.56 -11.70
N ASP A 98 27.08 11.73 -12.75
CA ASP A 98 28.00 11.85 -13.88
C ASP A 98 27.29 12.47 -15.09
N THR A 99 26.62 13.60 -14.86
CA THR A 99 26.00 14.42 -15.91
C THR A 99 26.79 15.71 -16.12
N THR A 100 26.69 16.27 -17.32
CA THR A 100 27.36 17.51 -17.70
C THR A 100 26.35 18.66 -17.80
N PRO A 101 26.60 19.82 -17.16
CA PRO A 101 25.80 21.02 -17.38
C PRO A 101 25.94 21.53 -18.82
N ILE A 102 24.85 21.51 -19.57
CA ILE A 102 24.78 21.95 -20.97
C ILE A 102 23.95 23.23 -21.16
N GLY A 103 23.33 23.73 -20.09
CA GLY A 103 22.54 24.95 -20.12
C GLY A 103 22.19 25.46 -18.74
N VAL A 104 21.36 26.50 -18.71
CA VAL A 104 20.95 27.17 -17.48
C VAL A 104 19.56 27.78 -17.61
N PHE A 105 18.77 27.76 -16.54
CA PHE A 105 17.52 28.49 -16.46
C PHE A 105 17.74 30.00 -16.36
N THR A 106 16.95 30.74 -17.13
CA THR A 106 17.06 32.20 -17.30
C THR A 106 15.85 32.97 -16.76
N SER A 107 14.78 32.27 -16.39
CA SER A 107 13.61 32.87 -15.72
C SER A 107 13.33 32.19 -14.39
N GLU A 108 12.57 32.87 -13.53
CA GLU A 108 11.81 32.19 -12.48
C GLU A 108 10.75 31.27 -13.12
N GLY A 109 10.26 30.30 -12.35
CA GLY A 109 9.15 29.47 -12.80
C GLY A 109 7.83 30.26 -12.88
N TYR A 110 7.04 29.99 -13.91
CA TYR A 110 5.76 30.64 -14.17
C TYR A 110 4.70 29.61 -14.60
N ILE A 111 3.42 29.95 -14.45
CA ILE A 111 2.33 29.08 -14.89
C ILE A 111 2.15 29.19 -16.40
N MET A 112 2.16 28.04 -17.07
CA MET A 112 1.85 27.90 -18.48
C MET A 112 0.64 26.97 -18.65
N GLU A 113 -0.20 27.25 -19.64
CA GLU A 113 -1.25 26.32 -20.06
C GLU A 113 -0.78 25.57 -21.31
N ILE A 114 -0.90 24.25 -21.29
CA ILE A 114 -0.54 23.36 -22.40
C ILE A 114 -1.76 22.57 -22.88
N ASP A 115 -1.78 22.22 -24.15
CA ASP A 115 -2.79 21.33 -24.72
C ASP A 115 -2.36 19.87 -24.54
N THR A 116 -3.23 19.06 -23.93
CA THR A 116 -3.04 17.61 -23.76
C THR A 116 -4.19 16.85 -24.40
N ALA A 117 -4.06 15.54 -24.56
CA ALA A 117 -5.14 14.68 -25.05
C ALA A 117 -6.40 14.72 -24.16
N GLU A 118 -6.27 15.08 -22.87
CA GLU A 118 -7.38 15.22 -21.92
C GLU A 118 -7.94 16.65 -21.85
N GLY A 119 -7.38 17.59 -22.63
CA GLY A 119 -7.73 19.01 -22.63
C GLY A 119 -6.58 19.90 -22.17
N LYS A 120 -6.90 21.14 -21.81
CA LYS A 120 -5.93 22.12 -21.33
C LYS A 120 -5.48 21.79 -19.90
N LYS A 121 -4.18 21.88 -19.65
CA LYS A 121 -3.56 21.60 -18.35
C LYS A 121 -2.63 22.75 -17.96
N GLU A 122 -2.70 23.18 -16.70
CA GLU A 122 -1.73 24.14 -16.14
C GLU A 122 -0.49 23.40 -15.64
N VAL A 123 0.67 23.98 -15.90
CA VAL A 123 1.98 23.46 -15.49
C VAL A 123 2.88 24.59 -14.98
N LEU A 124 3.90 24.25 -14.19
CA LEU A 124 5.02 25.15 -13.92
C LEU A 124 6.03 25.00 -15.05
N ALA A 125 6.32 26.11 -15.74
CA ALA A 125 7.32 26.18 -16.80
C ALA A 125 8.42 27.18 -16.44
N ALA A 126 9.58 27.04 -17.06
CA ALA A 126 10.66 28.01 -16.96
C ALA A 126 11.45 28.10 -18.27
N ASP A 127 11.92 29.30 -18.58
CA ASP A 127 12.72 29.58 -19.76
C ASP A 127 14.19 29.35 -19.45
N ALA A 128 14.91 28.83 -20.43
CA ALA A 128 16.31 28.49 -20.32
C ALA A 128 17.08 28.72 -21.60
N VAL A 129 18.40 28.54 -21.51
CA VAL A 129 19.29 28.53 -22.65
C VAL A 129 20.24 27.34 -22.59
N LEU A 130 20.36 26.61 -23.69
CA LEU A 130 21.42 25.61 -23.87
C LEU A 130 22.61 26.25 -24.60
N TRP A 131 23.83 25.83 -24.26
CA TRP A 131 25.07 26.38 -24.83
C TRP A 131 25.47 25.62 -26.10
N SER A 132 24.77 25.89 -27.20
CA SER A 132 24.86 25.16 -28.47
C SER A 132 26.25 25.12 -29.10
N SER A 133 27.13 26.09 -28.86
CA SER A 133 28.49 26.06 -29.40
C SER A 133 29.46 25.22 -28.58
N ARG A 134 29.18 24.99 -27.29
CA ARG A 134 30.02 24.16 -26.41
C ARG A 134 29.59 22.71 -26.39
N PHE A 135 28.28 22.49 -26.53
CA PHE A 135 27.65 21.17 -26.49
C PHE A 135 26.85 20.97 -27.78
N SER A 136 27.53 21.11 -28.92
CA SER A 136 26.92 21.07 -30.26
C SER A 136 26.15 19.78 -30.47
N ASP A 137 26.77 18.64 -30.19
CA ASP A 137 26.23 17.34 -30.59
C ASP A 137 24.98 17.00 -29.78
N ALA A 138 24.99 17.27 -28.47
CA ALA A 138 23.81 17.16 -27.63
C ALA A 138 22.69 18.12 -28.06
N CYS A 139 23.01 19.38 -28.41
CA CYS A 139 22.01 20.34 -28.88
C CYS A 139 21.46 19.99 -30.27
N GLU A 140 22.28 19.45 -31.16
CA GLU A 140 21.89 19.00 -32.49
C GLU A 140 20.96 17.78 -32.40
N LEU A 141 21.26 16.83 -31.52
CA LEU A 141 20.36 15.72 -31.21
C LEU A 141 18.99 16.20 -30.71
N LEU A 142 18.96 17.17 -29.80
CA LEU A 142 17.71 17.74 -29.29
C LEU A 142 16.92 18.47 -30.38
N LEU A 143 17.60 19.24 -31.24
CA LEU A 143 16.98 19.87 -32.41
C LEU A 143 16.42 18.84 -33.38
N GLU A 144 17.14 17.74 -33.60
CA GLU A 144 16.69 16.63 -34.44
C GLU A 144 15.41 16.02 -33.89
N TRP A 145 15.42 15.59 -32.62
CA TRP A 145 14.24 15.03 -31.94
C TRP A 145 13.05 15.99 -31.96
N TYR A 146 13.29 17.26 -31.63
CA TYR A 146 12.25 18.28 -31.65
C TYR A 146 11.66 18.47 -33.05
N SER A 147 12.50 18.54 -34.08
CA SER A 147 12.05 18.68 -35.47
C SER A 147 11.24 17.48 -35.98
N ARG A 148 11.50 16.29 -35.42
CA ARG A 148 10.80 15.04 -35.70
C ARG A 148 9.52 14.87 -34.88
N GLY A 149 9.22 15.80 -33.98
CA GLY A 149 8.06 15.75 -33.08
C GLY A 149 8.18 14.68 -32.00
N ILE A 150 9.40 14.27 -31.65
CA ILE A 150 9.66 13.37 -30.52
C ILE A 150 9.46 14.16 -29.23
N ASN A 151 8.74 13.56 -28.28
CA ASN A 151 8.61 14.16 -26.96
C ASN A 151 9.94 14.01 -26.20
N ILE A 152 10.56 15.13 -25.85
CA ILE A 152 11.86 15.14 -25.19
C ILE A 152 11.65 15.06 -23.68
N ASN A 153 11.93 13.90 -23.11
CA ASN A 153 11.76 13.57 -21.71
C ASN A 153 12.78 14.33 -20.85
N THR A 154 12.33 14.81 -19.70
CA THR A 154 13.21 15.48 -18.73
C THR A 154 12.87 15.09 -17.30
N SER A 155 13.74 15.40 -16.35
CA SER A 155 13.53 15.17 -14.93
C SER A 155 14.09 16.36 -14.14
N CYS A 156 13.51 16.64 -12.98
CA CYS A 156 13.90 17.76 -12.14
C CYS A 156 14.34 17.28 -10.76
N GLU A 157 15.52 17.70 -10.33
CA GLU A 157 16.01 17.47 -8.98
C GLU A 157 15.47 18.55 -8.03
N ILE A 158 14.81 18.11 -6.95
CA ILE A 158 14.21 19.01 -5.97
C ILE A 158 14.62 18.62 -4.54
N LEU A 159 14.91 19.63 -3.74
CA LEU A 159 15.23 19.51 -2.32
C LEU A 159 14.04 20.03 -1.51
N TYR A 160 13.53 19.23 -0.58
CA TYR A 160 12.44 19.62 0.30
C TYR A 160 12.63 19.04 1.70
N SER A 161 12.10 19.72 2.71
CA SER A 161 12.18 19.30 4.11
C SER A 161 10.84 18.92 4.73
N ASN A 162 9.73 19.38 4.14
CA ASN A 162 8.39 19.25 4.71
C ASN A 162 7.48 18.50 3.74
N TYR A 163 6.68 17.60 4.29
CA TYR A 163 5.66 16.88 3.55
C TYR A 163 4.57 16.37 4.49
N SER A 164 3.39 16.12 3.94
CA SER A 164 2.31 15.40 4.62
C SER A 164 1.87 14.21 3.77
N VAL A 165 1.42 13.13 4.41
CA VAL A 165 0.91 11.95 3.70
C VAL A 165 -0.60 11.87 3.88
N LYS A 166 -1.35 11.81 2.79
CA LYS A 166 -2.81 11.65 2.77
C LYS A 166 -3.16 10.54 1.81
N ASP A 167 -3.90 9.53 2.28
CA ASP A 167 -4.34 8.38 1.46
C ASP A 167 -3.19 7.66 0.72
N GLY A 168 -1.99 7.64 1.32
CA GLY A 168 -0.79 7.01 0.71
C GLY A 168 -0.08 7.88 -0.35
N ILE A 169 -0.52 9.12 -0.54
CA ILE A 169 0.10 10.10 -1.43
C ILE A 169 0.88 11.11 -0.58
N GLU A 170 2.13 11.36 -0.96
CA GLU A 170 3.00 12.36 -0.36
C GLU A 170 2.71 13.74 -0.96
N TYR A 171 2.34 14.71 -0.12
CA TYR A 171 2.14 16.10 -0.49
C TYR A 171 3.36 16.88 -0.03
N ILE A 172 4.16 17.36 -0.98
CA ILE A 172 5.36 18.15 -0.68
C ILE A 172 4.93 19.56 -0.27
N GLU A 173 5.54 20.06 0.79
CA GLU A 173 5.26 21.37 1.37
C GLU A 173 6.51 22.24 1.36
N THR A 174 6.31 23.56 1.32
CA THR A 174 7.38 24.55 1.45
C THR A 174 8.22 24.34 2.73
N PRO A 175 9.55 24.54 2.69
CA PRO A 175 10.33 25.02 1.55
C PRO A 175 10.75 23.91 0.57
N ILE A 176 10.72 24.25 -0.73
CA ILE A 176 11.29 23.47 -1.83
C ILE A 176 12.38 24.32 -2.51
N TYR A 177 13.49 23.68 -2.89
CA TYR A 177 14.52 24.25 -3.73
C TYR A 177 14.73 23.39 -4.96
N LEU A 178 14.66 24.01 -6.14
CA LEU A 178 15.01 23.37 -7.41
C LEU A 178 16.54 23.35 -7.53
N GLU A 179 17.11 22.21 -7.90
CA GLU A 179 18.57 22.00 -7.88
C GLU A 179 19.14 21.83 -9.29
N GLY A 180 18.46 21.08 -10.14
CA GLY A 180 18.89 20.79 -11.50
C GLY A 180 17.71 20.34 -12.36
N HIS A 181 17.98 20.21 -13.66
CA HIS A 181 17.04 19.61 -14.60
C HIS A 181 17.79 18.75 -15.61
N ALA A 182 17.59 17.45 -15.55
CA ALA A 182 18.20 16.47 -16.43
C ALA A 182 17.39 16.28 -17.71
N ILE A 183 18.06 16.32 -18.87
CA ILE A 183 17.48 15.90 -20.15
C ILE A 183 17.79 14.42 -20.37
N LEU A 184 16.76 13.64 -20.66
CA LEU A 184 16.81 12.18 -20.69
C LEU A 184 16.77 11.63 -22.12
N ASN A 185 17.25 10.40 -22.30
CA ASN A 185 17.14 9.73 -23.59
C ASN A 185 15.68 9.58 -24.02
N SER A 186 15.32 10.14 -25.17
CA SER A 186 13.93 10.23 -25.60
C SER A 186 13.60 9.33 -26.80
N GLU A 187 14.61 8.65 -27.34
CA GLU A 187 14.49 7.73 -28.46
C GLU A 187 15.44 6.54 -28.27
N LYS A 188 14.99 5.33 -28.64
CA LYS A 188 15.89 4.18 -28.69
C LYS A 188 16.94 4.38 -29.79
N ARG A 189 18.22 4.45 -29.42
CA ARG A 189 19.35 4.63 -30.34
C ARG A 189 20.51 3.75 -29.93
N GLY A 190 20.97 2.90 -30.85
CA GLY A 190 21.96 1.85 -30.53
C GLY A 190 21.48 0.97 -29.37
N GLU A 191 22.32 0.82 -28.35
CA GLU A 191 22.03 0.08 -27.12
C GLU A 191 21.30 0.92 -26.05
N TYR A 192 21.05 2.21 -26.30
CA TYR A 192 20.39 3.10 -25.33
C TYR A 192 18.87 3.10 -25.54
N ASP A 193 18.13 2.62 -24.53
CA ASP A 193 16.67 2.63 -24.51
C ASP A 193 16.10 4.00 -24.12
N VAL A 194 14.80 4.20 -24.41
CA VAL A 194 14.08 5.41 -23.98
C VAL A 194 14.05 5.47 -22.46
N VAL A 195 14.54 6.57 -21.91
CA VAL A 195 14.44 6.88 -20.49
C VAL A 195 13.20 7.74 -20.30
N LEU A 196 12.17 7.14 -19.73
CA LEU A 196 10.94 7.86 -19.45
C LEU A 196 11.17 8.89 -18.34
N PRO A 197 10.45 10.02 -18.36
CA PRO A 197 10.43 10.94 -17.27
C PRO A 197 9.68 10.23 -16.14
N ALA A 198 10.43 9.55 -15.29
CA ALA A 198 9.86 8.75 -14.23
C ALA A 198 10.69 8.90 -12.97
N TYR A 199 10.03 9.51 -11.99
CA TYR A 199 9.76 8.89 -10.70
C TYR A 199 9.51 7.35 -10.77
N ASP A 200 10.47 6.58 -11.26
CA ASP A 200 10.60 5.12 -11.07
C ASP A 200 12.06 4.72 -10.75
N SER A 201 13.06 5.57 -11.03
CA SER A 201 14.43 5.42 -10.47
C SER A 201 14.94 6.69 -9.76
N SER A 202 14.39 7.86 -10.08
CA SER A 202 14.60 9.08 -9.30
C SER A 202 13.60 9.07 -8.15
N ARG A 203 13.97 8.58 -6.97
CA ARG A 203 13.27 9.04 -5.77
C ARG A 203 13.38 10.56 -5.76
N LEU A 204 12.29 11.24 -5.41
CA LEU A 204 12.41 12.47 -4.64
C LEU A 204 13.31 12.09 -3.47
N VAL A 205 14.60 12.35 -3.57
CA VAL A 205 15.46 12.15 -2.43
C VAL A 205 15.13 13.32 -1.52
N SER A 206 14.10 13.14 -0.70
CA SER A 206 13.85 14.03 0.42
C SER A 206 15.18 14.27 1.10
N PHE A 207 15.49 15.51 1.50
CA PHE A 207 16.66 15.73 2.34
C PHE A 207 16.57 14.87 3.62
N ASN A 208 15.35 14.51 4.05
CA ASN A 208 15.11 13.56 5.14
C ASN A 208 15.39 12.10 4.76
N GLU A 209 15.31 11.72 3.48
CA GLU A 209 15.69 10.40 2.96
C GLU A 209 17.17 10.33 2.61
N MET A 210 17.80 11.38 2.10
CA MET A 210 19.26 11.48 2.00
C MET A 210 19.87 11.47 3.41
N GLN A 211 19.35 12.27 4.35
CA GLN A 211 19.77 12.20 5.75
C GLN A 211 19.36 10.91 6.45
N LYS A 212 18.27 10.22 6.08
CA LYS A 212 17.94 8.89 6.64
C LYS A 212 18.78 7.80 6.00
N PHE A 213 19.16 7.91 4.74
CA PHE A 213 20.03 6.97 4.05
C PHE A 213 21.47 7.16 4.53
N GLU A 214 21.97 8.40 4.59
CA GLU A 214 23.19 8.78 5.28
C GLU A 214 23.14 8.43 6.77
N LYS A 215 22.01 8.60 7.48
CA LYS A 215 21.85 8.11 8.87
C LYS A 215 21.76 6.60 8.96
N LEU A 216 21.19 5.87 7.99
CA LEU A 216 21.08 4.42 8.01
C LEU A 216 22.44 3.79 7.69
N VAL A 217 23.19 4.41 6.78
CA VAL A 217 24.60 4.09 6.45
C VAL A 217 25.51 4.46 7.63
N ALA A 218 25.33 5.64 8.24
CA ALA A 218 26.05 6.04 9.45
C ALA A 218 25.61 5.23 10.68
N GLN A 219 24.35 4.84 10.83
CA GLN A 219 23.87 3.96 11.92
C GLN A 219 24.34 2.52 11.73
N ALA A 220 24.52 2.05 10.49
CA ALA A 220 25.19 0.79 10.19
C ALA A 220 26.69 0.85 10.52
N ALA A 221 27.34 2.00 10.34
CA ALA A 221 28.72 2.25 10.76
C ALA A 221 28.85 2.53 12.28
N ILE A 222 27.79 3.01 12.95
CA ILE A 222 27.75 3.44 14.36
C ILE A 222 26.93 2.46 15.23
N GLN A 223 26.86 1.18 14.85
CA GLN A 223 26.48 0.11 15.79
C GLN A 223 27.53 -0.13 16.91
N GLU A 224 28.40 0.85 17.17
CA GLU A 224 29.03 1.08 18.48
C GLU A 224 28.78 2.50 19.00
N LYS A 225 27.53 2.80 19.41
CA LYS A 225 27.14 3.50 20.67
C LYS A 225 25.77 4.16 20.55
N GLN A 226 24.85 3.71 21.40
CA GLN A 226 23.51 4.27 21.57
C GLN A 226 23.53 5.64 22.28
N LYS A 227 22.71 6.61 21.83
CA LYS A 227 21.42 7.03 22.45
C LYS A 227 20.90 8.35 21.85
N GLU A 228 19.59 8.52 21.98
CA GLU A 228 18.66 9.47 21.34
C GLU A 228 18.97 10.97 21.44
N GLY A 229 18.56 11.67 20.37
CA GLY A 229 17.67 12.83 20.45
C GLY A 229 18.29 14.20 20.72
N GLU A 230 18.51 15.00 19.67
CA GLU A 230 18.35 16.46 19.76
C GLU A 230 18.27 17.13 18.38
N LYS A 231 17.59 18.29 18.35
CA LYS A 231 17.38 19.16 17.19
C LYS A 231 18.69 19.43 16.46
N VAL A 232 18.73 19.19 15.16
CA VAL A 232 19.91 19.50 14.36
C VAL A 232 19.85 20.97 13.95
N ASP A 233 20.44 21.83 14.78
CA ASP A 233 20.90 23.14 14.34
C ASP A 233 22.03 22.99 13.31
N LYS A 234 22.05 23.91 12.35
CA LYS A 234 23.03 24.10 11.27
C LYS A 234 24.42 23.51 11.58
N PHE A 235 24.82 22.44 10.89
CA PHE A 235 26.19 21.95 10.97
C PHE A 235 27.13 22.79 10.09
N LYS A 236 28.04 23.50 10.75
CA LYS A 236 29.36 23.83 10.23
C LYS A 236 30.30 22.74 10.73
N LYS A 237 30.96 21.98 9.86
CA LYS A 237 32.01 21.04 10.28
C LYS A 237 33.31 21.29 9.52
N VAL A 238 34.39 21.10 10.28
CA VAL A 238 35.74 21.62 10.11
C VAL A 238 36.53 20.79 9.10
N PHE A 239 37.37 21.47 8.32
CA PHE A 239 38.17 20.94 7.23
C PHE A 239 39.29 20.02 7.75
N GLU A 240 39.37 18.82 7.18
CA GLU A 240 40.55 17.97 7.26
C GLU A 240 41.06 17.68 5.83
N LEU A 241 42.40 17.58 5.68
CA LEU A 241 43.09 17.32 4.41
C LEU A 241 42.51 16.11 3.65
N SER A 242 42.32 16.23 2.33
CA SER A 242 41.82 15.15 1.46
C SER A 242 42.86 14.04 1.26
N HIS A 243 42.45 12.83 0.85
CA HIS A 243 43.38 11.74 0.52
C HIS A 243 44.39 12.11 -0.59
N SER A 244 44.06 13.05 -1.47
CA SER A 244 44.98 13.57 -2.50
C SER A 244 46.04 14.50 -1.89
N ASP A 245 45.63 15.34 -0.93
CA ASP A 245 46.56 16.21 -0.19
C ASP A 245 47.47 15.38 0.72
N ILE A 246 46.92 14.36 1.39
CA ILE A 246 47.66 13.40 2.21
C ILE A 246 48.68 12.64 1.35
N ARG A 247 48.27 12.09 0.18
CA ARG A 247 49.17 11.39 -0.74
C ARG A 247 50.32 12.29 -1.21
N SER A 248 50.04 13.55 -1.53
CA SER A 248 51.06 14.52 -1.94
C SER A 248 52.05 14.85 -0.81
N LEU A 249 51.56 15.00 0.43
CA LEU A 249 52.41 15.19 1.61
C LEU A 249 53.25 13.95 1.92
N ILE A 250 52.71 12.76 1.68
CA ILE A 250 53.46 11.50 1.84
C ILE A 250 54.58 11.43 0.80
N TYR A 251 54.32 11.66 -0.48
CA TYR A 251 55.37 11.68 -1.52
C TYR A 251 56.50 12.66 -1.18
N ASN A 252 56.16 13.88 -0.74
CA ASN A 252 57.16 14.89 -0.35
C ASN A 252 58.11 14.44 0.78
N GLN A 253 57.67 13.54 1.66
CA GLN A 253 58.50 12.99 2.75
C GLN A 253 59.16 11.67 2.38
N LEU A 254 58.51 10.85 1.55
CA LEU A 254 58.98 9.53 1.18
C LEU A 254 60.05 9.58 0.08
N ASP A 255 59.80 10.33 -1.01
CA ASP A 255 60.69 10.32 -2.18
C ASP A 255 62.14 10.74 -1.85
N PRO A 256 62.41 11.72 -0.97
CA PRO A 256 63.77 12.05 -0.56
C PRO A 256 64.51 10.94 0.20
N THR A 257 63.81 9.89 0.63
CA THR A 257 64.36 8.77 1.42
C THR A 257 64.71 7.56 0.55
N LEU A 258 64.30 7.57 -0.72
CA LEU A 258 64.57 6.51 -1.68
C LEU A 258 65.98 6.63 -2.26
N GLU A 259 66.59 5.50 -2.62
CA GLU A 259 67.84 5.51 -3.37
C GLU A 259 67.62 6.02 -4.81
N SER A 260 68.69 6.48 -5.49
CA SER A 260 68.58 7.07 -6.84
C SER A 260 68.05 6.13 -7.93
N ASN A 261 68.05 4.83 -7.66
CA ASN A 261 67.60 3.73 -8.52
C ASN A 261 66.26 3.13 -8.05
N GLU A 262 65.64 3.74 -7.04
CA GLU A 262 64.35 3.34 -6.49
C GLU A 262 63.28 4.37 -6.87
N GLU A 263 62.12 3.86 -7.24
CA GLU A 263 60.93 4.65 -7.50
C GLU A 263 59.79 4.11 -6.64
N SER A 264 58.83 4.98 -6.31
CA SER A 264 57.70 4.61 -5.47
C SER A 264 56.36 4.98 -6.08
N TYR A 265 55.36 4.17 -5.77
CA TYR A 265 53.97 4.40 -6.13
C TYR A 265 53.07 4.05 -4.95
N ILE A 266 52.42 5.05 -4.36
CA ILE A 266 51.46 4.86 -3.25
C ILE A 266 50.19 4.21 -3.80
N ALA A 267 50.03 2.92 -3.52
CA ALA A 267 48.91 2.10 -3.96
C ALA A 267 47.61 2.49 -3.24
N ASP A 268 47.65 2.62 -1.91
CA ASP A 268 46.48 2.90 -1.07
C ASP A 268 46.88 3.79 0.13
N VAL A 269 45.96 4.65 0.59
CA VAL A 269 46.15 5.51 1.77
C VAL A 269 44.99 5.26 2.73
N TYR A 270 45.31 5.05 4.01
CA TYR A 270 44.38 4.84 5.11
C TYR A 270 44.64 5.87 6.21
N ASP A 271 43.78 5.97 7.22
CA ASP A 271 43.83 7.02 8.25
C ASP A 271 45.15 7.08 9.04
N THR A 272 45.81 5.94 9.22
CA THR A 272 47.02 5.81 10.07
C THR A 272 48.23 5.21 9.35
N TYR A 273 48.06 4.78 8.10
CA TYR A 273 49.11 4.15 7.31
C TYR A 273 48.82 4.26 5.82
N PHE A 274 49.84 4.02 4.98
CA PHE A 274 49.69 3.89 3.53
C PHE A 274 50.39 2.63 3.05
N ILE A 275 49.98 2.17 1.87
CA ILE A 275 50.62 1.08 1.14
C ILE A 275 51.37 1.70 -0.03
N VAL A 276 52.68 1.48 -0.07
CA VAL A 276 53.55 1.94 -1.16
C VAL A 276 54.20 0.77 -1.84
N ASN A 277 54.11 0.75 -3.17
CA ASN A 277 54.95 -0.06 -4.01
C ASN A 277 56.30 0.66 -4.16
N ILE A 278 57.40 -0.01 -3.83
CA ILE A 278 58.76 0.48 -4.10
C ILE A 278 59.40 -0.53 -5.04
N TYR A 279 59.86 -0.03 -6.18
CA TYR A 279 60.57 -0.83 -7.16
C TYR A 279 61.97 -0.26 -7.41
N SER A 280 62.95 -1.16 -7.46
CA SER A 280 64.35 -0.85 -7.68
C SER A 280 64.82 -1.45 -9.01
N TRP A 281 65.44 -0.63 -9.85
CA TRP A 281 65.99 -1.04 -11.15
C TRP A 281 67.49 -1.37 -11.09
N SER A 282 68.04 -1.61 -9.90
CA SER A 282 69.46 -1.97 -9.75
C SER A 282 69.81 -3.27 -10.47
N GLU A 283 70.94 -3.30 -11.18
CA GLU A 283 71.43 -4.49 -11.90
C GLU A 283 71.75 -5.66 -10.95
N ASP A 284 72.15 -5.36 -9.71
CA ASP A 284 72.60 -6.37 -8.73
C ASP A 284 71.49 -6.80 -7.73
N ASN A 285 70.42 -6.01 -7.56
CA ASN A 285 69.39 -6.26 -6.56
C ASN A 285 68.03 -5.61 -6.92
N SER A 286 67.47 -5.97 -8.07
CA SER A 286 66.14 -5.51 -8.47
C SER A 286 65.04 -6.13 -7.63
N TYR A 287 64.03 -5.33 -7.27
CA TYR A 287 62.86 -5.79 -6.56
C TYR A 287 61.64 -4.93 -6.87
N ASP A 288 60.46 -5.49 -6.68
CA ASP A 288 59.17 -4.83 -6.82
C ASP A 288 58.28 -5.33 -5.67
N LYS A 289 58.11 -4.50 -4.64
CA LYS A 289 57.53 -4.91 -3.35
C LYS A 289 56.59 -3.87 -2.80
N TYR A 290 55.56 -4.33 -2.10
CA TYR A 290 54.64 -3.46 -1.39
C TYR A 290 55.00 -3.37 0.09
N TYR A 291 54.93 -2.17 0.65
CA TYR A 291 55.21 -1.90 2.05
C TYR A 291 54.05 -1.12 2.67
N LYS A 292 53.67 -1.51 3.89
CA LYS A 292 52.83 -0.75 4.79
C LYS A 292 53.72 0.17 5.63
N VAL A 293 53.39 1.46 5.67
CA VAL A 293 54.11 2.47 6.46
C VAL A 293 53.10 3.33 7.20
N ASN A 294 53.29 3.49 8.51
CA ASN A 294 52.44 4.32 9.35
C ASN A 294 52.78 5.80 9.18
N TYR A 295 51.79 6.66 9.44
CA TYR A 295 51.99 8.10 9.55
C TYR A 295 51.04 8.68 10.60
N THR A 296 51.39 9.86 11.10
CA THR A 296 50.52 10.64 11.99
C THR A 296 50.14 11.96 11.34
N LYS A 297 48.88 12.37 11.51
CA LYS A 297 48.33 13.65 11.03
C LYS A 297 47.95 14.53 12.22
N ASN A 298 48.33 15.81 12.17
CA ASN A 298 47.94 16.82 13.15
C ASN A 298 47.56 18.10 12.42
N GLY A 299 46.25 18.33 12.22
CA GLY A 299 45.74 19.40 11.36
C GLY A 299 46.24 19.23 9.92
N ASP A 300 46.88 20.28 9.38
CA ASP A 300 47.44 20.30 8.01
C ASP A 300 48.86 19.71 7.91
N THR A 301 49.41 19.19 9.01
CA THR A 301 50.75 18.59 9.04
C THR A 301 50.70 17.06 9.14
N LEU A 302 51.56 16.39 8.36
CA LEU A 302 51.72 14.95 8.29
C LEU A 302 53.16 14.57 8.64
N THR A 303 53.39 13.41 9.27
CA THR A 303 54.73 12.87 9.53
C THR A 303 54.73 11.36 9.31
N ILE A 304 55.63 10.88 8.44
CA ILE A 304 55.82 9.44 8.16
C ILE A 304 56.73 8.82 9.22
N ASP A 305 56.35 7.64 9.72
CA ASP A 305 57.21 6.79 10.54
C ASP A 305 57.88 5.74 9.65
N LEU A 306 59.06 6.05 9.11
CA LEU A 306 59.80 5.15 8.21
C LEU A 306 60.22 3.83 8.89
N ASP A 307 60.38 3.83 10.22
CA ASP A 307 60.75 2.65 10.99
C ASP A 307 59.60 1.63 11.07
N SER A 308 58.37 2.07 10.82
CA SER A 308 57.20 1.18 10.75
C SER A 308 57.07 0.38 9.45
N LYS A 309 57.96 0.62 8.47
CA LYS A 309 57.93 0.01 7.14
C LYS A 309 57.92 -1.52 7.22
N THR A 310 56.84 -2.13 6.78
CA THR A 310 56.62 -3.59 6.81
C THR A 310 56.19 -4.09 5.44
N GLU A 311 56.84 -5.11 4.88
CA GLU A 311 56.46 -5.70 3.58
C GLU A 311 55.08 -6.36 3.66
N VAL A 312 54.24 -6.12 2.65
CA VAL A 312 52.87 -6.66 2.53
C VAL A 312 52.61 -7.15 1.11
N PHE A 313 51.52 -7.87 0.89
CA PHE A 313 51.08 -8.28 -0.44
C PHE A 313 49.55 -8.18 -0.54
N LEU A 314 49.05 -7.93 -1.75
CA LEU A 314 47.62 -7.78 -2.00
C LEU A 314 46.97 -9.16 -2.24
N LYS A 315 45.90 -9.45 -1.49
CA LYS A 315 45.02 -10.60 -1.75
C LYS A 315 43.64 -10.09 -2.17
N ARG A 316 43.27 -10.29 -3.43
CA ARG A 316 41.93 -9.99 -3.96
C ARG A 316 41.15 -11.30 -4.14
N ASN A 317 39.92 -11.33 -3.64
CA ASN A 317 38.93 -12.36 -3.95
C ASN A 317 37.90 -11.75 -4.91
N TRP A 318 37.54 -12.50 -5.94
CA TRP A 318 36.46 -12.14 -6.86
C TRP A 318 35.26 -13.02 -6.54
N GLU A 319 34.11 -12.40 -6.32
CA GLU A 319 32.84 -13.09 -6.11
C GLU A 319 31.91 -12.80 -7.29
N GLU A 320 31.11 -13.78 -7.68
CA GLU A 320 30.17 -13.64 -8.79
C GLU A 320 29.06 -12.66 -8.41
N VAL A 321 28.82 -11.69 -9.29
CA VAL A 321 27.69 -10.76 -9.16
C VAL A 321 26.42 -11.52 -9.54
N VAL A 322 25.50 -11.70 -8.58
CA VAL A 322 24.19 -12.29 -8.86
C VAL A 322 23.38 -11.30 -9.71
N PRO A 323 22.90 -11.70 -10.90
CA PRO A 323 22.20 -10.78 -11.78
C PRO A 323 20.86 -10.34 -11.17
N GLU A 324 20.49 -9.08 -11.47
CA GLU A 324 19.43 -8.32 -10.79
C GLU A 324 18.05 -8.96 -10.94
N ASP A 325 17.83 -9.71 -12.01
CA ASP A 325 16.63 -10.51 -12.26
C ASP A 325 16.45 -11.63 -11.23
N ILE A 326 17.54 -12.29 -10.83
CA ILE A 326 17.52 -13.33 -9.79
C ILE A 326 17.29 -12.70 -8.41
N GLN A 327 17.90 -11.54 -8.14
CA GLN A 327 17.68 -10.82 -6.88
C GLN A 327 16.25 -10.31 -6.75
N SER A 328 15.67 -9.80 -7.84
CA SER A 328 14.26 -9.38 -7.90
C SER A 328 13.31 -10.58 -7.71
N GLN A 329 13.56 -11.70 -8.39
CA GLN A 329 12.78 -12.93 -8.19
C GLN A 329 12.87 -13.47 -6.76
N LEU A 330 14.05 -13.37 -6.11
CA LEU A 330 14.22 -13.79 -4.74
C LEU A 330 13.44 -12.89 -3.78
N ASN A 331 13.47 -11.57 -4.00
CA ASN A 331 12.71 -10.60 -3.21
C ASN A 331 11.20 -10.81 -3.39
N GLU A 332 10.72 -11.04 -4.61
CA GLU A 332 9.31 -11.37 -4.88
C GLU A 332 8.89 -12.67 -4.20
N LYS A 333 9.71 -13.73 -4.28
CA LYS A 333 9.42 -15.00 -3.60
C LYS A 333 9.40 -14.84 -2.08
N ASN A 334 10.33 -14.06 -1.51
CA ASN A 334 10.36 -13.78 -0.07
C ASN A 334 9.12 -13.00 0.37
N LYS A 335 8.69 -12.01 -0.41
CA LYS A 335 7.44 -11.28 -0.16
C LYS A 335 6.25 -12.22 -0.18
N LYS A 336 6.16 -13.09 -1.20
CA LYS A 336 5.08 -14.08 -1.33
C LYS A 336 5.08 -15.12 -0.21
N ILE A 337 6.25 -15.53 0.29
CA ILE A 337 6.38 -16.41 1.46
C ILE A 337 5.88 -15.71 2.73
N SER A 338 6.17 -14.42 2.90
CA SER A 338 5.68 -13.64 4.03
C SER A 338 4.15 -13.54 3.99
N GLU A 339 3.58 -13.17 2.85
CA GLU A 339 2.12 -13.07 2.65
C GLU A 339 1.42 -14.42 2.89
N LEU A 340 1.96 -15.52 2.37
CA LEU A 340 1.41 -16.85 2.61
C LEU A 340 1.52 -17.28 4.07
N SER A 341 2.57 -16.87 4.77
CA SER A 341 2.75 -17.18 6.20
C SER A 341 1.76 -16.41 7.07
N GLU A 342 1.47 -15.15 6.75
CA GLU A 342 0.42 -14.36 7.40
C GLU A 342 -0.96 -14.98 7.19
N GLN A 343 -1.32 -15.29 5.93
CA GLN A 343 -2.59 -15.96 5.61
C GLN A 343 -2.72 -17.31 6.31
N PHE A 344 -1.64 -18.10 6.38
CA PHE A 344 -1.65 -19.38 7.08
C PHE A 344 -1.93 -19.20 8.58
N ASN A 345 -1.36 -18.18 9.21
CA ASN A 345 -1.61 -17.89 10.62
C ASN A 345 -3.05 -17.43 10.87
N GLU A 346 -3.62 -16.59 10.00
CA GLU A 346 -5.03 -16.18 10.08
C GLU A 346 -5.99 -17.38 9.92
N ILE A 347 -5.71 -18.26 8.95
CA ILE A 347 -6.49 -19.49 8.73
C ILE A 347 -6.38 -20.42 9.96
N LYS A 348 -5.19 -20.53 10.55
CA LYS A 348 -4.96 -21.34 11.74
C LYS A 348 -5.74 -20.81 12.95
N GLU A 349 -5.76 -19.50 13.16
CA GLU A 349 -6.55 -18.87 14.23
C GLU A 349 -8.06 -19.01 14.01
N SER A 350 -8.53 -18.78 12.80
CA SER A 350 -9.95 -18.94 12.46
C SER A 350 -10.42 -20.39 12.61
N LYS A 351 -9.60 -21.37 12.20
CA LYS A 351 -9.88 -22.79 12.43
C LYS A 351 -10.02 -23.12 13.91
N ALA A 352 -9.10 -22.62 14.76
CA ALA A 352 -9.17 -22.86 16.20
C ALA A 352 -10.46 -22.30 16.82
N LYS A 353 -10.86 -21.07 16.43
CA LYS A 353 -12.13 -20.47 16.88
C LYS A 353 -13.35 -21.27 16.41
N LEU A 354 -13.31 -21.77 15.18
CA LEU A 354 -14.41 -22.56 14.63
C LEU A 354 -14.55 -23.91 15.34
N GLU A 355 -13.43 -24.58 15.66
CA GLU A 355 -13.43 -25.82 16.44
C GLU A 355 -14.00 -25.60 17.84
N GLU A 356 -13.64 -24.51 18.51
CA GLU A 356 -14.19 -24.16 19.83
C GLU A 356 -15.72 -23.92 19.78
N GLN A 357 -16.19 -23.17 18.78
CA GLN A 357 -17.63 -22.94 18.58
C GLN A 357 -18.38 -24.24 18.24
N PHE A 358 -17.80 -25.09 17.40
CA PHE A 358 -18.38 -26.37 17.02
C PHE A 358 -18.52 -27.31 18.21
N ASN A 359 -17.50 -27.39 19.06
CA ASN A 359 -17.53 -28.20 20.28
C ASN A 359 -18.59 -27.67 21.25
N ALA A 360 -18.63 -26.36 21.50
CA ALA A 360 -19.64 -25.75 22.36
C ALA A 360 -21.08 -25.96 21.85
N ALA A 361 -21.29 -25.90 20.53
CA ALA A 361 -22.59 -26.18 19.92
C ALA A 361 -22.97 -27.66 20.05
N SER A 362 -22.01 -28.56 19.84
CA SER A 362 -22.21 -30.01 19.99
C SER A 362 -22.56 -30.38 21.42
N GLU A 363 -21.88 -29.81 22.42
CA GLU A 363 -22.19 -30.02 23.84
C GLU A 363 -23.60 -29.55 24.20
N LYS A 364 -23.99 -28.35 23.73
CA LYS A 364 -25.36 -27.84 23.93
C LYS A 364 -26.41 -28.73 23.27
N LEU A 365 -26.13 -29.27 22.09
CA LEU A 365 -27.04 -30.16 21.37
C LEU A 365 -27.24 -31.48 22.13
N VAL A 366 -26.16 -32.03 22.69
CA VAL A 366 -26.25 -33.21 23.57
C VAL A 366 -27.09 -32.91 24.81
N GLN A 367 -26.85 -31.79 25.49
CA GLN A 367 -27.63 -31.38 26.67
C GLN A 367 -29.12 -31.20 26.36
N LEU A 368 -29.44 -30.52 25.25
CA LEU A 368 -30.83 -30.32 24.81
C LEU A 368 -31.51 -31.64 24.50
N ASN A 369 -30.84 -32.55 23.79
CA ASN A 369 -31.39 -33.87 23.50
C ASN A 369 -31.64 -34.68 24.77
N SER A 370 -30.72 -34.67 25.74
CA SER A 370 -30.92 -35.32 27.04
C SER A 370 -32.13 -34.74 27.78
N ALA A 371 -32.26 -33.41 27.84
CA ALA A 371 -33.41 -32.75 28.46
C ALA A 371 -34.73 -33.09 27.76
N VAL A 372 -34.73 -33.19 26.43
CA VAL A 372 -35.90 -33.61 25.65
C VAL A 372 -36.29 -35.06 25.98
N GLU A 373 -35.33 -35.99 26.04
CA GLU A 373 -35.61 -37.38 26.44
C GLU A 373 -36.14 -37.49 27.88
N GLU A 374 -35.61 -36.68 28.81
CA GLU A 374 -36.12 -36.63 30.18
C GLU A 374 -37.55 -36.08 30.26
N LEU A 375 -37.91 -35.11 29.41
CA LEU A 375 -39.24 -34.47 29.41
C LEU A 375 -40.33 -35.30 28.71
N LYS A 376 -39.99 -36.16 27.74
CA LYS A 376 -40.94 -37.05 27.04
C LYS A 376 -41.88 -37.80 27.98
N PRO A 377 -41.40 -38.56 28.99
CA PRO A 377 -42.30 -39.33 29.86
C PRO A 377 -43.21 -38.44 30.71
N PHE A 378 -42.78 -37.22 31.06
CA PHE A 378 -43.65 -36.28 31.78
C PHE A 378 -44.77 -35.75 30.88
N LYS A 379 -44.46 -35.43 29.63
CA LYS A 379 -45.46 -35.00 28.65
C LYS A 379 -46.48 -36.12 28.40
N GLU A 380 -46.02 -37.33 28.12
CA GLU A 380 -46.91 -38.49 27.90
C GLU A 380 -47.78 -38.79 29.13
N LYS A 381 -47.22 -38.71 30.33
CA LYS A 381 -47.96 -38.91 31.58
C LYS A 381 -49.00 -37.82 31.81
N HIS A 382 -48.67 -36.57 31.51
CA HIS A 382 -49.59 -35.44 31.62
C HIS A 382 -50.75 -35.55 30.62
N GLU A 383 -50.45 -35.80 29.34
CA GLU A 383 -51.46 -35.98 28.29
C GLU A 383 -52.39 -37.15 28.60
N LYS A 384 -51.85 -38.28 29.09
CA LYS A 384 -52.66 -39.42 29.53
C LYS A 384 -53.56 -39.08 30.72
N ALA A 385 -53.05 -38.39 31.73
CA ALA A 385 -53.83 -38.00 32.90
C ALA A 385 -54.96 -37.02 32.55
N GLU A 386 -54.69 -36.05 31.66
CA GLU A 386 -55.73 -35.13 31.17
C GLU A 386 -56.79 -35.85 30.35
N PHE A 387 -56.39 -36.81 29.50
CA PHE A 387 -57.33 -37.59 28.72
C PHE A 387 -58.22 -38.48 29.60
N GLU A 388 -57.65 -39.15 30.61
CA GLU A 388 -58.41 -39.94 31.59
C GLU A 388 -59.39 -39.05 32.38
N LYS A 389 -58.97 -37.85 32.79
CA LYS A 389 -59.84 -36.88 33.46
C LYS A 389 -61.01 -36.46 32.57
N ARG A 390 -60.74 -36.16 31.29
CA ARG A 390 -61.78 -35.80 30.31
C ARG A 390 -62.76 -36.95 30.06
N ILE A 391 -62.28 -38.18 29.96
CA ILE A 391 -63.15 -39.36 29.84
C ILE A 391 -64.06 -39.45 31.06
N GLN A 392 -63.52 -39.29 32.27
CA GLN A 392 -64.30 -39.39 33.50
C GLN A 392 -65.39 -38.29 33.57
N GLU A 393 -65.03 -37.04 33.28
CA GLU A 393 -65.98 -35.92 33.23
C GLU A 393 -67.10 -36.16 32.19
N LYS A 394 -66.75 -36.65 31.00
CA LYS A 394 -67.73 -36.99 29.96
C LYS A 394 -68.61 -38.18 30.38
N LYS A 395 -68.02 -39.20 31.01
CA LYS A 395 -68.74 -40.38 31.49
C LYS A 395 -69.75 -40.00 32.56
N GLU A 396 -69.37 -39.19 33.54
CA GLU A 396 -70.27 -38.67 34.57
C GLU A 396 -71.38 -37.80 33.97
N PHE A 397 -71.03 -36.90 33.05
CA PHE A 397 -72.00 -36.05 32.37
C PHE A 397 -73.05 -36.89 31.63
N TYR A 398 -72.65 -37.81 30.76
CA TYR A 398 -73.59 -38.60 29.98
C TYR A 398 -74.34 -39.62 30.84
N LYS A 399 -73.70 -40.23 31.84
CA LYS A 399 -74.37 -41.13 32.80
C LYS A 399 -75.58 -40.45 33.44
N SER A 400 -75.40 -39.23 33.96
CA SER A 400 -76.49 -38.47 34.57
C SER A 400 -77.63 -38.15 33.60
N LYS A 401 -77.33 -37.96 32.30
CA LYS A 401 -78.33 -37.68 31.26
C LYS A 401 -79.12 -38.93 30.87
N PHE A 402 -78.45 -40.07 30.73
CA PHE A 402 -79.13 -41.33 30.41
C PHE A 402 -79.94 -41.86 31.61
N GLU A 403 -79.44 -41.72 32.84
CA GLU A 403 -80.20 -42.02 34.07
C GLU A 403 -81.47 -41.17 34.18
N ALA A 404 -81.38 -39.86 33.92
CA ALA A 404 -82.54 -38.96 33.93
C ALA A 404 -83.64 -39.34 32.91
N LEU A 405 -83.29 -40.13 31.89
CA LEU A 405 -84.20 -40.62 30.85
C LEU A 405 -84.59 -42.10 31.05
N ASN A 406 -84.28 -42.70 32.21
CA ASN A 406 -84.48 -44.13 32.51
C ASN A 406 -83.84 -45.06 31.46
N ALA A 407 -82.71 -44.67 30.87
CA ALA A 407 -82.04 -45.37 29.78
C ALA A 407 -80.65 -45.91 30.18
N GLU A 408 -80.54 -46.41 31.42
CA GLU A 408 -79.30 -46.91 32.02
C GLU A 408 -78.69 -48.08 31.23
N GLU A 409 -79.53 -49.00 30.75
CA GLU A 409 -79.07 -50.12 29.92
C GLU A 409 -78.45 -49.64 28.60
N LYS A 410 -78.95 -48.54 28.02
CA LYS A 410 -78.42 -47.96 26.78
C LYS A 410 -77.08 -47.28 27.02
N PHE A 411 -76.89 -46.65 28.19
CA PHE A 411 -75.61 -46.05 28.57
C PHE A 411 -74.48 -47.09 28.68
N GLU A 412 -74.77 -48.29 29.20
CA GLU A 412 -73.78 -49.36 29.34
C GLU A 412 -73.45 -50.09 28.02
N THR A 413 -74.11 -49.73 26.91
CA THR A 413 -73.80 -50.33 25.60
C THR A 413 -72.41 -49.92 25.12
N GLU A 414 -71.76 -50.84 24.39
CA GLU A 414 -70.45 -50.58 23.78
C GLU A 414 -70.48 -49.37 22.83
N GLU A 415 -71.59 -49.14 22.14
CA GLU A 415 -71.79 -47.99 21.25
C GLU A 415 -71.66 -46.67 22.00
N VAL A 416 -72.41 -46.49 23.09
CA VAL A 416 -72.39 -45.25 23.89
C VAL A 416 -71.05 -45.07 24.60
N GLN A 417 -70.46 -46.14 25.16
CA GLN A 417 -69.14 -46.06 25.81
C GLN A 417 -68.03 -45.70 24.81
N ASN A 418 -68.06 -46.24 23.58
CA ASN A 418 -67.10 -45.89 22.54
C ASN A 418 -67.26 -44.45 22.05
N LEU A 419 -68.50 -43.95 21.95
CA LEU A 419 -68.75 -42.54 21.64
C LEU A 419 -68.27 -41.61 22.76
N ILE A 420 -68.41 -41.99 24.02
CA ILE A 420 -67.87 -41.22 25.16
C ILE A 420 -66.34 -41.14 25.07
N LEU A 421 -65.67 -42.27 24.79
CA LEU A 421 -64.22 -42.30 24.58
C LEU A 421 -63.79 -41.44 23.39
N ALA A 422 -64.52 -41.48 22.28
CA ALA A 422 -64.26 -40.64 21.10
C ALA A 422 -64.50 -39.14 21.39
N SER A 423 -65.52 -38.81 22.19
CA SER A 423 -65.86 -37.43 22.59
C SER A 423 -64.85 -36.78 23.55
N ALA A 424 -63.95 -37.58 24.14
CA ALA A 424 -62.89 -37.10 25.02
C ALA A 424 -61.57 -36.83 24.27
N LYS A 425 -61.46 -37.25 23.00
CA LYS A 425 -60.29 -36.96 22.16
C LYS A 425 -60.29 -35.47 21.76
N GLU A 426 -59.15 -35.00 21.23
CA GLU A 426 -59.01 -33.66 20.61
C GLU A 426 -58.71 -33.84 19.12
N ASN A 427 -59.67 -34.38 18.38
CA ASN A 427 -59.54 -34.62 16.95
C ASN A 427 -60.88 -34.37 16.22
N GLU A 428 -60.87 -34.44 14.90
CA GLU A 428 -62.07 -34.20 14.07
C GLU A 428 -63.25 -35.15 14.34
N GLU A 429 -63.03 -36.26 15.05
CA GLU A 429 -64.07 -37.21 15.44
C GLU A 429 -64.82 -36.78 16.70
N THR A 430 -64.27 -35.83 17.45
CA THR A 430 -64.77 -35.39 18.75
C THR A 430 -66.15 -34.77 18.63
N ASP A 431 -66.29 -33.80 17.72
CA ASP A 431 -67.56 -33.10 17.49
C ASP A 431 -68.63 -34.05 16.96
N LYS A 432 -68.24 -35.01 16.10
CA LYS A 432 -69.15 -36.03 15.57
C LYS A 432 -69.68 -36.94 16.69
N ALA A 433 -68.80 -37.40 17.58
CA ALA A 433 -69.19 -38.25 18.70
C ALA A 433 -70.10 -37.51 19.69
N VAL A 434 -69.82 -36.24 20.00
CA VAL A 434 -70.67 -35.39 20.84
C VAL A 434 -72.05 -35.20 20.21
N LEU A 435 -72.11 -34.91 18.90
CA LEU A 435 -73.37 -34.76 18.18
C LEU A 435 -74.18 -36.07 18.22
N GLN A 436 -73.55 -37.22 17.96
CA GLN A 436 -74.21 -38.53 18.01
C GLN A 436 -74.76 -38.85 19.40
N LEU A 437 -73.98 -38.63 20.46
CA LEU A 437 -74.43 -38.82 21.85
C LEU A 437 -75.64 -37.92 22.18
N ASN A 438 -75.59 -36.67 21.76
CA ASN A 438 -76.69 -35.73 22.00
C ASN A 438 -77.94 -36.10 21.19
N SER A 439 -77.79 -36.52 19.94
CA SER A 439 -78.90 -37.03 19.12
C SER A 439 -79.56 -38.25 19.78
N MET A 440 -78.77 -39.20 20.26
CA MET A 440 -79.29 -40.37 20.98
C MET A 440 -80.09 -39.98 22.23
N LEU A 441 -79.67 -38.95 22.96
CA LEU A 441 -80.42 -38.43 24.11
C LEU A 441 -81.74 -37.77 23.69
N VAL A 442 -81.73 -37.00 22.60
CA VAL A 442 -82.95 -36.34 22.07
C VAL A 442 -83.98 -37.38 21.61
N ASP A 443 -83.55 -38.43 20.91
CA ASP A 443 -84.44 -39.50 20.46
C ASP A 443 -85.11 -40.25 21.64
N LEU A 444 -84.43 -40.32 22.79
CA LEU A 444 -84.99 -40.89 24.01
C LEU A 444 -86.05 -39.98 24.66
N VAL A 445 -85.96 -38.66 24.47
CA VAL A 445 -86.94 -37.68 24.97
C VAL A 445 -88.23 -37.73 24.15
N ASP A 446 -88.14 -37.89 22.83
CA ASP A 446 -89.31 -37.98 21.94
C ASP A 446 -90.19 -39.22 22.21
N HIS A 447 -89.64 -40.25 22.86
CA HIS A 447 -90.41 -41.40 23.34
C HIS A 447 -91.02 -41.21 24.75
N ALA A 448 -90.62 -40.17 25.49
CA ALA A 448 -91.11 -39.90 26.84
C ALA A 448 -92.31 -38.92 26.89
N THR A 449 -92.51 -38.10 25.84
CA THR A 449 -93.58 -37.09 25.80
C THR A 449 -94.69 -37.46 24.84
N ASP A 450 -95.56 -38.37 25.27
CA ASP A 450 -96.90 -38.51 24.71
C ASP A 450 -97.94 -38.10 25.77
N GLN A 451 -97.76 -36.93 26.40
CA GLN A 451 -98.81 -36.22 27.13
C GLN A 451 -98.68 -34.69 27.03
N ASP A 452 -99.76 -34.10 26.53
CA ASP A 452 -100.26 -32.72 26.63
C ASP A 452 -99.49 -31.55 25.98
N ARG A 453 -100.08 -31.11 24.86
CA ARG A 453 -99.81 -29.88 24.10
C ARG A 453 -100.14 -28.63 24.92
N ILE A 454 -99.20 -27.69 25.01
CA ILE A 454 -99.49 -26.25 25.15
C ILE A 454 -98.63 -25.48 24.15
N PHE A 455 -99.28 -24.85 23.17
CA PHE A 455 -98.68 -23.91 22.23
C PHE A 455 -98.40 -22.58 22.94
N ILE A 456 -97.14 -22.15 23.00
CA ILE A 456 -96.78 -20.76 23.33
C ILE A 456 -96.28 -20.09 22.04
N ARG A 457 -96.95 -19.01 21.65
CA ARG A 457 -96.64 -18.18 20.48
C ARG A 457 -95.73 -17.04 20.94
N GLU A 458 -94.43 -17.13 20.68
CA GLU A 458 -93.50 -16.03 20.92
C GLU A 458 -93.66 -14.93 19.86
N MET A 459 -93.76 -13.68 20.31
CA MET A 459 -93.81 -12.51 19.45
C MET A 459 -92.40 -11.96 19.25
N SER A 460 -91.97 -11.85 17.99
CA SER A 460 -90.67 -11.27 17.61
C SER A 460 -90.67 -9.74 17.81
N SER A 461 -89.73 -9.23 18.60
CA SER A 461 -89.51 -7.79 18.80
C SER A 461 -88.73 -7.18 17.63
N LYS A 462 -89.27 -6.12 17.02
CA LYS A 462 -88.64 -5.34 15.94
C LYS A 462 -87.30 -4.74 16.39
N ARG A 463 -86.25 -4.85 15.56
CA ARG A 463 -84.99 -4.10 15.67
C ARG A 463 -85.11 -2.78 14.89
N GLU A 464 -85.10 -1.64 15.57
CA GLU A 464 -84.96 -0.32 14.93
C GLU A 464 -83.62 0.34 15.31
N LYS A 465 -82.91 0.81 14.27
CA LYS A 465 -81.82 1.82 14.28
C LYS A 465 -80.56 1.51 15.12
N LEU A 466 -79.58 0.85 14.51
CA LEU A 466 -78.24 0.63 15.10
C LEU A 466 -77.08 1.37 14.40
N LEU A 467 -77.31 2.22 13.39
CA LEU A 467 -76.23 2.99 12.75
C LEU A 467 -76.68 4.45 12.51
N LYS A 468 -75.79 5.40 12.79
CA LYS A 468 -75.94 6.83 12.46
C LYS A 468 -75.39 7.05 11.04
N ASP A 469 -76.19 7.70 10.19
CA ASP A 469 -75.76 8.14 8.87
C ASP A 469 -74.83 9.36 9.03
N ASP A 470 -73.52 9.16 8.85
CA ASP A 470 -72.56 10.23 8.59
C ASP A 470 -71.89 9.92 7.24
N ASP A 471 -72.29 10.68 6.22
CA ASP A 471 -71.88 10.50 4.82
C ASP A 471 -70.73 11.47 4.46
N SER A 472 -69.84 11.74 5.43
CA SER A 472 -68.65 12.56 5.21
C SER A 472 -67.51 11.73 4.60
N PHE A 473 -66.89 12.32 3.57
CA PHE A 473 -65.82 11.73 2.74
C PHE A 473 -64.58 11.28 3.56
N GLU A 474 -64.34 11.86 4.73
CA GLU A 474 -63.20 11.50 5.61
C GLU A 474 -63.39 10.16 6.36
N SER A 475 -64.63 9.66 6.50
CA SER A 475 -64.91 8.40 7.22
C SER A 475 -64.55 7.13 6.44
N ARG A 476 -64.33 7.24 5.12
CA ARG A 476 -64.07 6.07 4.26
C ARG A 476 -62.59 5.76 4.05
N TYR A 477 -61.66 6.58 4.55
CA TYR A 477 -60.22 6.38 4.33
C TYR A 477 -59.32 6.72 5.54
N SER A 478 -59.81 6.58 6.76
CA SER A 478 -58.95 6.60 7.96
C SER A 478 -58.81 5.21 8.60
N SER A 479 -57.66 4.59 8.29
CA SER A 479 -57.03 3.35 8.81
C SER A 479 -57.66 2.01 8.47
#